data_AF-A0A3N6MJ31-F1
#
_entry.id   AF-A0A3N6MJ31-F1
#
_cell.length_a   1.000
_cell.length_b   1.000
_cell.length_c   1.000
_cell.angle_alpha   90.00
_cell.angle_beta   90.00
_cell.angle_gamma   90.00
#
_symmetry.space_group_name_H-M   'P 1'
#
loop_
_entity.id
_entity.type
_entity.pdbx_description
1 polymer ?
#
loop_
_entity_poly.entity_id
_entity_poly.type
_entity_poly.pdbx_seq_one_letter_code
_entity_poly.pdbx_strand_id
1 'polypeptide(L)'
;MKNALHRSTFVSTRHDLERIIEALVSAVADIEGVSVYELQPLYTAIDPDSLCLLVRDWTSELTIEFQYCGYQVRVSTGDQTTVEVVDG
;
A
#
# COMPACT_ATOMS: atom_id res chain seq x y z
N MET A 1 21.45 -4.03 7.11
CA MET A 1 20.72 -5.10 6.41
C MET A 1 19.25 -4.90 6.74
N LYS A 2 18.55 -4.09 5.95
CA LYS A 2 17.09 -4.05 6.04
C LYS A 2 16.63 -5.31 5.29
N ASN A 3 15.91 -6.18 5.99
CA ASN A 3 15.20 -7.33 5.43
C ASN A 3 13.77 -7.18 5.96
N ALA A 4 13.19 -6.02 5.69
CA ALA A 4 11.95 -5.56 6.28
C ALA A 4 10.80 -6.03 5.38
N LEU A 5 10.20 -7.15 5.76
CA LEU A 5 8.92 -7.60 5.23
C LEU A 5 7.82 -7.14 6.18
N HIS A 6 7.05 -6.13 5.76
CA HIS A 6 5.80 -5.78 6.43
C HIS A 6 4.63 -6.28 5.60
N ARG A 7 3.72 -7.02 6.23
CA ARG A 7 2.49 -7.50 5.58
C ARG A 7 1.28 -7.24 6.46
N SER A 8 0.31 -6.53 5.91
CA SER A 8 -1.00 -6.32 6.53
C SER A 8 -2.06 -6.95 5.64
N THR A 9 -2.92 -7.79 6.23
CA THR A 9 -4.08 -8.38 5.54
C THR A 9 -5.33 -7.98 6.28
N PHE A 10 -6.34 -7.52 5.55
CA PHE A 10 -7.62 -7.13 6.11
C PHE A 10 -8.75 -7.41 5.13
N VAL A 11 -9.93 -7.70 5.67
CA VAL A 11 -11.16 -7.67 4.88
C VAL A 11 -11.44 -6.22 4.58
N SER A 12 -11.53 -5.89 3.29
CA SER A 12 -11.89 -4.57 2.81
C SER A 12 -13.10 -4.70 1.90
N THR A 13 -14.00 -3.74 2.00
CA THR A 13 -15.04 -3.53 1.01
C THR A 13 -14.53 -2.56 -0.05
N ARG A 14 -15.25 -2.44 -1.18
CA ARG A 14 -14.94 -1.46 -2.23
C ARG A 14 -14.92 0.00 -1.75
N HIS A 15 -15.42 0.28 -0.53
CA HIS A 15 -15.41 1.61 0.08
C HIS A 15 -14.26 1.83 1.06
N ASP A 16 -13.47 0.80 1.41
CA ASP A 16 -12.37 0.91 2.38
C ASP A 16 -11.04 1.36 1.72
N LEU A 17 -11.13 2.17 0.66
CA LEU A 17 -9.98 2.59 -0.15
C LEU A 17 -9.01 3.47 0.63
N GLU A 18 -9.53 4.35 1.48
CA GLU A 18 -8.73 5.17 2.41
C GLU A 18 -7.91 4.28 3.36
N ARG A 19 -8.48 3.16 3.79
CA ARG A 19 -7.82 2.20 4.67
C ARG A 19 -6.64 1.49 4.00
N ILE A 20 -6.68 1.33 2.68
CA ILE A 20 -5.55 0.80 1.90
C ILE A 20 -4.39 1.80 1.90
N ILE A 21 -4.70 3.08 1.67
CA ILE A 21 -3.70 4.15 1.70
C ILE A 21 -3.08 4.27 3.09
N GLU A 22 -3.91 4.27 4.14
CA GLU A 22 -3.45 4.32 5.53
C GLU A 22 -2.56 3.11 5.88
N ALA A 23 -2.98 1.89 5.54
CA ALA A 23 -2.21 0.68 5.81
C ALA A 23 -0.85 0.71 5.11
N LEU A 24 -0.82 1.21 3.87
CA LEU A 24 0.40 1.36 3.09
C LEU A 24 1.38 2.36 3.71
N VAL A 25 0.92 3.57 3.99
CA VAL A 25 1.78 4.64 4.51
C VAL A 25 2.24 4.30 5.93
N SER A 26 1.35 3.68 6.74
CA SER A 26 1.71 3.18 8.08
C SER A 26 2.76 2.08 8.00
N ALA A 27 2.62 1.10 7.11
CA ALA A 27 3.59 0.01 6.97
C ALA A 27 5.00 0.54 6.65
N VAL A 28 5.10 1.50 5.73
CA VAL A 28 6.39 2.12 5.37
C VAL A 28 6.95 2.95 6.52
N ALA A 29 6.10 3.71 7.22
CA ALA A 29 6.51 4.51 8.37
C ALA A 29 7.04 3.62 9.52
N ASP A 30 6.36 2.52 9.78
CA ASP A 30 6.76 1.52 10.78
C ASP A 30 8.11 0.88 10.43
N ILE A 31 8.36 0.58 9.15
CA ILE A 31 9.65 0.05 8.69
C ILE A 31 10.77 1.09 8.84
N GLU A 32 10.51 2.35 8.47
CA GLU A 32 11.49 3.43 8.61
C GLU A 32 11.68 3.91 10.06
N GLY A 33 10.74 3.61 10.95
CA GLY A 33 10.75 4.08 12.33
C GLY A 33 10.51 5.59 12.45
N VAL A 34 9.77 6.17 11.51
CA VAL A 34 9.46 7.60 11.44
C VAL A 34 7.95 7.84 11.46
N SER A 35 7.53 9.09 11.65
CA SER A 35 6.12 9.45 11.47
C SER A 35 5.69 9.36 10.01
N VAL A 36 4.42 9.02 9.75
CA VAL A 36 3.83 9.06 8.39
C VAL A 36 3.96 10.43 7.72
N TYR A 37 4.04 11.51 8.52
CA TYR A 37 4.22 12.88 8.02
C TYR A 37 5.67 13.22 7.64
N GLU A 38 6.64 12.35 7.98
CA GLU A 38 8.05 12.49 7.61
C GLU A 38 8.39 11.72 6.32
N LEU A 39 7.49 10.85 5.85
CA LEU A 39 7.62 10.16 4.58
C LEU A 39 7.44 11.10 3.39
N GLN A 40 7.96 10.69 2.23
CA GLN A 40 7.63 11.37 0.98
C GLN A 40 6.11 11.26 0.75
N PRO A 41 5.42 12.28 0.21
CA PRO A 41 3.99 12.16 -0.04
C PRO A 41 3.68 11.01 -1.01
N LEU A 42 2.63 10.23 -0.76
CA LEU A 42 2.30 9.06 -1.60
C LEU A 42 2.14 9.41 -3.09
N TYR A 43 1.61 10.60 -3.40
CA TYR A 43 1.45 11.10 -4.77
C TYR A 43 2.78 11.24 -5.54
N THR A 44 3.94 11.18 -4.87
CA THR A 44 5.25 11.15 -5.55
C THR A 44 5.55 9.80 -6.19
N ALA A 45 4.85 8.74 -5.78
CA ALA A 45 5.03 7.37 -6.26
C ALA A 45 3.81 6.88 -7.06
N ILE A 46 2.60 7.11 -6.55
CA ILE A 46 1.35 6.73 -7.19
C ILE A 46 0.27 7.76 -6.89
N ASP A 47 -0.54 8.10 -7.89
CA ASP A 47 -1.72 8.94 -7.69
C ASP A 47 -2.75 8.18 -6.83
N PRO A 48 -3.10 8.66 -5.61
CA PRO A 48 -3.99 7.94 -4.70
C PRO A 48 -5.38 7.74 -5.29
N ASP A 49 -5.91 8.74 -6.02
CA ASP A 49 -7.22 8.65 -6.65
C ASP A 49 -7.22 7.57 -7.74
N SER A 50 -6.16 7.48 -8.53
CA SER A 50 -5.98 6.45 -9.55
C SER A 50 -5.87 5.05 -8.95
N LEU A 51 -5.14 4.91 -7.83
CA LEU A 51 -5.09 3.66 -7.07
C LEU A 51 -6.49 3.25 -6.61
N CYS A 52 -7.24 4.19 -6.03
CA CYS A 52 -8.61 3.99 -5.60
C CYS A 52 -9.53 3.56 -6.75
N LEU A 53 -9.42 4.21 -7.92
CA LEU A 53 -10.20 3.86 -9.11
C LEU A 53 -9.89 2.44 -9.60
N LEU A 54 -8.61 2.07 -9.67
CA LEU A 54 -8.18 0.74 -10.10
C LEU A 54 -8.73 -0.36 -9.19
N VAL A 55 -8.65 -0.15 -7.87
CA VAL A 55 -9.16 -1.11 -6.88
C VAL A 55 -10.69 -1.19 -6.92
N ARG A 56 -11.38 -0.05 -7.08
CA ARG A 56 -12.85 0.01 -7.09
C ARG A 56 -13.47 -0.68 -8.29
N ASP A 57 -12.89 -0.49 -9.48
CA ASP A 57 -13.51 -0.87 -10.74
C ASP A 57 -13.19 -2.32 -11.16
N TRP A 58 -12.36 -3.02 -10.38
CA TRP A 58 -11.94 -4.38 -10.72
C TRP A 58 -12.92 -5.47 -10.20
N THR A 59 -13.09 -6.54 -10.98
CA THR A 59 -14.06 -7.63 -10.73
C THR A 59 -13.42 -8.97 -10.37
N SER A 60 -12.10 -9.06 -10.35
CA SER A 60 -11.32 -10.29 -10.10
C SER A 60 -10.19 -10.02 -9.08
N GLU A 61 -9.13 -10.82 -9.05
CA GLU A 61 -7.93 -10.48 -8.27
C GLU A 61 -7.11 -9.42 -9.01
N LEU A 62 -6.70 -8.34 -8.32
CA LEU A 62 -5.84 -7.28 -8.88
C LEU A 62 -4.63 -7.08 -7.96
N THR A 63 -3.45 -7.06 -8.58
CA THR A 63 -2.19 -6.75 -7.91
C THR A 63 -1.60 -5.48 -8.51
N ILE A 64 -1.29 -4.51 -7.66
CA ILE A 64 -0.66 -3.24 -8.01
C ILE A 64 0.70 -3.21 -7.32
N GLU A 65 1.74 -2.95 -8.09
CA GLU A 65 3.12 -2.89 -7.60
C GLU A 65 3.79 -1.57 -8.00
N PHE A 66 4.45 -0.93 -7.05
CA PHE A 66 5.18 0.31 -7.28
C PHE A 66 6.25 0.55 -6.21
N GLN A 67 7.17 1.47 -6.50
CA GLN A 67 8.26 1.86 -5.59
C GLN A 67 7.88 3.09 -4.78
N TYR A 68 8.11 3.06 -3.48
CA TYR A 68 7.81 4.18 -2.58
C TYR A 68 8.78 4.21 -1.40
N CYS A 69 9.43 5.36 -1.17
CA CYS A 69 10.46 5.54 -0.13
C CYS A 69 11.61 4.49 -0.19
N GLY A 70 11.92 3.95 -1.37
CA GLY A 70 12.95 2.91 -1.55
C GLY A 70 12.47 1.48 -1.27
N TYR A 71 11.17 1.29 -1.03
CA TYR A 71 10.54 -0.03 -0.86
C TYR A 71 9.72 -0.39 -2.08
N GLN A 72 9.69 -1.69 -2.41
CA GLN A 72 8.68 -2.25 -3.30
C GLN A 72 7.41 -2.46 -2.49
N VAL A 73 6.35 -1.77 -2.89
CA VAL A 73 5.01 -1.92 -2.31
C VAL A 73 4.14 -2.72 -3.26
N ARG A 74 3.45 -3.73 -2.72
CA ARG A 74 2.46 -4.54 -3.43
C ARG A 74 1.12 -4.47 -2.72
N VAL A 75 0.09 -4.10 -3.46
CA VAL A 75 -1.30 -4.13 -3.02
C VAL A 75 -2.03 -5.19 -3.82
N SER A 76 -2.45 -6.27 -3.15
CA SER A 76 -3.24 -7.35 -3.74
C SER A 76 -4.67 -7.28 -3.23
N THR A 77 -5.64 -7.30 -4.14
CA THR A 77 -7.06 -7.21 -3.85
C THR A 77 -7.79 -8.41 -4.44
N GLY A 78 -8.72 -8.99 -3.69
CA GLY A 78 -9.51 -10.17 -4.02
C GLY A 78 -10.61 -10.34 -2.96
N ASP A 79 -10.75 -11.53 -2.37
CA ASP A 79 -11.62 -11.73 -1.19
C ASP A 79 -11.12 -10.96 0.05
N GLN A 80 -9.81 -10.70 0.10
CA GLN A 80 -9.16 -9.88 1.11
C GLN A 80 -8.18 -8.92 0.44
N THR A 81 -7.88 -7.82 1.11
CA THR A 81 -6.80 -6.91 0.70
C THR A 81 -5.55 -7.22 1.48
N THR A 82 -4.44 -7.38 0.77
CA THR A 82 -3.11 -7.53 1.36
C THR A 82 -2.21 -6.41 0.88
N VAL A 83 -1.57 -5.74 1.81
CA VAL A 83 -0.50 -4.77 1.55
C VAL A 83 0.82 -5.41 2.00
N GLU A 84 1.76 -5.53 1.08
CA GLU A 84 3.11 -6.01 1.32
C GLU A 84 4.11 -4.90 1.03
N VAL A 85 5.06 -4.70 1.92
CA VAL A 85 6.18 -3.79 1.75
C VAL A 85 7.46 -4.60 1.96
N VAL A 86 8.33 -4.60 0.95
CA VAL A 86 9.63 -5.28 0.96
C VAL A 86 10.74 -4.33 0.51
N ASP A 87 11.97 -4.59 0.94
CA ASP A 87 13.14 -3.85 0.46
C ASP A 87 13.24 -3.96 -1.08
N GLY A 88 13.47 -2.81 -1.74
CA GLY A 88 13.63 -2.68 -3.20
C GLY A 88 15.00 -3.09 -3.72
#